data_AF-A0A7Y8ID57-F1
#
_entry.id   AF-A0A7Y8ID57-F1
#
_cell.length_a   1.000
_cell.length_b   1.000
_cell.length_c   1.000
_cell.angle_alpha   90.00
_cell.angle_beta   90.00
_cell.angle_gamma   90.00
#
_symmetry.space_group_name_H-M   'P 1'
#
loop_
_entity.id
_entity.type
_entity.pdbx_description
1 polymer ?
#
loop_
_entity_poly.entity_id
_entity_poly.type
_entity_poly.pdbx_seq_one_letter_code
_entity_poly.pdbx_strand_id
1 'polypeptide(L)' 'MAEKKEIVCFVCGKTEHQGVLLPCRKGGEDLWVCTRCLPMLIHGG' A
#
# COMPACT_ATOMS: atom_id res chain seq x y z
N MET A 1 6.07 -25.29 -0.79
CA MET A 1 5.58 -24.36 0.25
C MET A 1 5.54 -22.99 -0.41
N ALA A 2 4.38 -22.35 -0.55
CA ALA A 2 4.32 -21.03 -1.18
C ALA A 2 4.82 -19.98 -0.19
N GLU A 3 5.92 -19.29 -0.52
CA GLU A 3 6.39 -18.16 0.27
C GLU A 3 5.33 -17.05 0.25
N LYS A 4 4.79 -16.71 1.43
CA LYS A 4 3.87 -15.60 1.60
C LYS A 4 4.66 -14.30 1.48
N LYS A 5 4.47 -13.59 0.36
CA LYS A 5 5.07 -12.26 0.18
C LYS A 5 4.30 -11.25 1.03
N GLU A 6 4.97 -10.65 2.01
CA GLU A 6 4.38 -9.62 2.87
C GLU A 6 4.08 -8.36 2.06
N ILE A 7 2.87 -7.84 2.22
CA ILE A 7 2.41 -6.63 1.54
C ILE A 7 2.67 -5.42 2.44
N VAL A 8 3.24 -4.36 1.85
CA VAL A 8 3.63 -3.14 2.57
C VAL A 8 3.13 -1.87 1.86
N CYS A 9 2.81 -0.85 2.64
CA CYS A 9 2.46 0.46 2.12
C CYS A 9 3.68 1.14 1.47
N PHE A 10 3.59 1.49 0.18
CA PHE A 10 4.69 2.14 -0.55
C PHE A 10 5.04 3.55 -0.05
N VAL A 11 4.18 4.15 0.79
CA VAL A 11 4.37 5.50 1.35
C VAL A 11 5.02 5.47 2.74
N CYS A 12 4.59 4.58 3.62
CA CYS A 12 5.02 4.59 5.04
C CYS A 12 5.55 3.24 5.55
N GLY A 13 5.60 2.19 4.73
CA GLY A 13 6.10 0.88 5.12
C GLY A 13 5.16 0.05 6.01
N LYS A 14 3.97 0.55 6.36
CA LYS A 14 2.98 -0.20 7.15
C LYS A 14 2.68 -1.55 6.49
N THR A 15 2.76 -2.64 7.26
CA THR A 15 2.50 -4.00 6.77
C THR A 15 1.01 -4.38 6.90
N GLU A 16 0.60 -5.45 6.21
CA GLU A 16 -0.76 -6.03 6.30
C GLU A 16 -1.14 -6.47 7.73
N HIS A 17 -0.15 -6.74 8.59
CA HIS A 17 -0.37 -7.09 9.99
C HIS A 17 -0.64 -5.87 10.88
N GLN A 18 -0.34 -4.66 10.41
CA GLN A 18 -0.47 -3.41 11.15
C GLN A 18 -1.70 -2.57 10.71
N GLY A 19 -2.44 -3.01 9.69
CA GLY A 19 -3.68 -2.39 9.26
C GLY A 19 -4.10 -2.72 7.82
N VAL A 20 -5.21 -2.12 7.39
CA VAL A 20 -5.77 -2.33 6.06
C VAL A 20 -4.90 -1.66 4.99
N LEU A 21 -4.54 -2.46 3.97
CA LEU A 21 -3.86 -2.03 2.76
C LEU A 21 -4.80 -2.19 1.57
N LEU A 22 -4.80 -1.19 0.68
CA LEU A 22 -5.58 -1.14 -0.54
C LEU A 22 -4.62 -1.26 -1.74
N PRO A 23 -4.94 -2.09 -2.75
CA PRO A 23 -4.16 -2.17 -3.97
C PRO A 23 -4.34 -0.90 -4.79
N CYS A 24 -3.29 -0.45 -5.46
CA CYS A 24 -3.32 0.68 -6.38
C CYS A 24 -2.28 0.49 -7.49
N ARG A 25 -2.45 1.19 -8.61
CA ARG A 25 -1.50 1.16 -9.72
C ARG A 25 -1.00 2.57 -10.03
N LYS A 26 0.31 2.73 -10.16
CA LYS A 26 0.95 4.02 -10.50
C LYS A 26 2.06 3.77 -11.52
N GLY A 27 2.02 4.47 -12.65
CA GLY A 27 3.06 4.32 -13.68
C GLY A 27 3.19 2.89 -14.25
N GLY A 28 2.14 2.07 -14.16
CA GLY A 28 2.17 0.67 -14.58
C GLY A 28 2.62 -0.34 -13.51
N GLU A 29 3.03 0.13 -12.32
CA GLU A 29 3.43 -0.72 -11.21
C GLU A 29 2.26 -1.01 -10.27
N ASP A 30 2.12 -2.27 -9.85
CA ASP A 30 1.16 -2.69 -8.83
C ASP A 30 1.74 -2.45 -7.43
N LEU A 31 1.10 -1.55 -6.69
CA LEU A 31 1.52 -1.04 -5.39
C LEU A 31 0.42 -1.21 -4.35
N TRP A 32 0.76 -0.99 -3.08
CA TRP A 32 -0.19 -1.04 -1.97
C TRP A 32 -0.08 0.20 -1.10
N VAL A 33 -1.23 0.76 -0.69
CA VAL A 33 -1.30 1.95 0.17
C VAL A 33 -2.17 1.69 1.38
N CYS A 34 -1.77 2.18 2.55
CA CYS A 34 -2.62 2.10 3.74
C CYS A 34 -3.67 3.20 3.77
N THR A 35 -4.77 2.96 4.48
CA THR A 35 -5.87 3.94 4.65
C THR A 35 -5.42 5.27 5.29
N ARG A 36 -4.31 5.27 6.06
CA ARG A 36 -3.70 6.49 6.61
C ARG A 36 -3.01 7.35 5.53
N CYS A 37 -2.39 6.74 4.53
CA CYS A 37 -1.64 7.44 3.50
C CYS A 37 -2.47 7.74 2.25
N LEU A 38 -3.57 7.01 2.03
CA LEU A 38 -4.49 7.22 0.92
C LEU A 38 -4.94 8.70 0.75
N PRO A 39 -5.27 9.47 1.82
CA PRO A 39 -5.69 10.86 1.66
C PRO A 39 -4.70 11.73 0.89
N MET A 40 -3.38 11.54 1.09
CA MET A 40 -2.36 12.33 0.39
C MET A 40 -2.35 12.06 -1.12
N LEU A 41 -2.79 10.87 -1.56
CA LEU A 41 -2.81 10.49 -2.97
C LEU A 41 -4.05 11.01 -3.71
N ILE A 42 -5.17 11.23 -3.00
CA ILE A 42 -6.43 11.69 -3.60
C ILE A 42 -6.61 13.21 -3.51
N HIS A 43 -5.95 13.87 -2.55
CA HIS A 43 -6.07 15.32 -2.35
C HIS A 43 -4.98 16.13 -3.07
N GLY A 44 -4.04 15.48 -3.76
CA GLY A 44 -3.07 16.14 -4.63
C GLY A 44 -1.77 16.58 -3.97
N GLY A 45 -1.61 16.39 -2.66
CA GLY A 45 -0.37 16.72 -1.93
C GLY A 45 -0.16 18.21 -1.72
#